data_AF-A0A8J5K7I9-F1
#
_entry.id   AF-A0A8J5K7I9-F1
#
_cell.length_a   1.000
_cell.length_b   1.000
_cell.length_c   1.000
_cell.angle_alpha   90.00
_cell.angle_beta   90.00
_cell.angle_gamma   90.00
#
_symmetry.space_group_name_H-M   'P 1'
#
loop_
_entity.id
_entity.type
_entity.pdbx_description
1 polymer ?
#
loop_
_entity_poly.entity_id
_entity_poly.type
_entity_poly.pdbx_seq_one_letter_code
_entity_poly.pdbx_strand_id
1 'polypeptide(L)'
;MIQEAMAKGEFDNLSNAGQPLKQQNYNPYVDTVTHKLNQVLINNGYAPEWVMLEKDIREDRTRLKMLLRKEREKLGPLPITPEEEIMWTASQERLQDLIKDMNKKIEKYNFIVPLLAKQMTHFPLHLEATKALKEGLSKDQVPQKEDKKVSPERGRFLNALKIFGIFRSL
;
A
#
# COMPACT_ATOMS: atom_id res chain seq x y z
N MET A 1 -2.67 -29.72 -47.37
CA MET A 1 -2.21 -30.14 -46.02
C MET A 1 -3.30 -30.05 -44.94
N ILE A 2 -3.75 -28.89 -44.43
CA ILE A 2 -4.79 -28.89 -43.38
C ILE A 2 -6.20 -29.17 -43.94
N GLN A 3 -6.57 -28.56 -45.07
CA GLN A 3 -7.91 -28.71 -45.67
C GLN A 3 -8.17 -30.13 -46.21
N GLU A 4 -7.15 -30.80 -46.74
CA GLU A 4 -7.27 -32.21 -47.18
C GLU A 4 -7.47 -33.16 -45.99
N ALA A 5 -6.79 -32.92 -44.86
CA ALA A 5 -6.97 -33.71 -43.64
C ALA A 5 -8.36 -33.50 -43.01
N MET A 6 -8.91 -32.28 -43.10
CA MET A 6 -10.31 -32.00 -42.74
C MET A 6 -11.29 -32.76 -43.66
N ALA A 7 -11.05 -32.76 -44.98
CA ALA A 7 -11.91 -33.48 -45.94
C ALA A 7 -11.85 -35.00 -45.76
N LYS A 8 -10.73 -35.54 -45.25
CA LYS A 8 -10.55 -36.96 -44.94
C LYS A 8 -11.12 -37.39 -43.59
N GLY A 9 -11.65 -36.47 -42.79
CA GLY A 9 -12.20 -36.77 -41.46
C GLY A 9 -11.13 -37.14 -40.42
N GLU A 10 -9.86 -36.78 -40.65
CA GLU A 10 -8.74 -37.09 -39.72
C GLU A 10 -8.88 -36.37 -38.36
N PHE A 11 -9.81 -35.41 -38.25
CA PHE A 11 -10.12 -34.65 -37.04
C PHE A 11 -11.39 -35.14 -36.31
N ASP A 12 -12.15 -36.09 -36.87
CA ASP A 12 -13.45 -36.50 -36.33
C ASP A 12 -13.34 -37.44 -35.11
N ASN A 13 -12.18 -38.08 -34.91
CA ASN A 13 -11.94 -39.03 -33.81
C ASN A 13 -10.67 -38.71 -33.00
N LEU A 14 -10.54 -37.45 -32.58
CA LEU A 14 -9.47 -37.07 -31.65
C LEU A 14 -9.80 -37.58 -30.24
N SER A 15 -8.84 -38.26 -29.62
CA SER A 15 -8.99 -38.92 -28.31
C SER A 15 -9.42 -38.00 -27.15
N ASN A 16 -9.24 -36.69 -27.29
CA ASN A 16 -9.62 -35.69 -26.28
C ASN A 16 -10.65 -34.67 -26.80
N ALA A 17 -11.34 -34.98 -27.91
CA ALA A 17 -12.39 -34.11 -28.44
C ALA A 17 -13.51 -33.90 -27.40
N GLY A 18 -13.93 -32.65 -27.20
CA GLY A 18 -14.98 -32.29 -26.25
C GLY A 18 -14.60 -32.34 -24.76
N GLN A 19 -13.39 -32.79 -24.40
CA GLN A 19 -12.91 -32.67 -23.03
C GLN A 19 -12.45 -31.23 -22.76
N PRO A 20 -12.73 -30.68 -21.56
CA PRO A 20 -12.19 -29.37 -21.18
C PRO A 20 -10.66 -29.42 -21.23
N LEU A 21 -10.05 -28.35 -21.74
CA LEU A 21 -8.61 -28.21 -21.76
C LEU A 21 -8.07 -28.42 -20.34
N LYS A 22 -7.11 -29.34 -20.18
CA LYS A 22 -6.42 -29.52 -18.89
C LYS A 22 -5.76 -28.20 -18.56
N GLN A 23 -6.21 -27.53 -17.50
CA GLN A 23 -5.55 -26.35 -16.95
C GLN A 23 -4.22 -26.78 -16.35
N GLN A 24 -3.24 -27.01 -17.20
CA GLN A 24 -1.89 -27.22 -16.75
C GLN A 24 -1.35 -25.86 -16.36
N ASN A 25 -1.30 -25.57 -15.05
CA ASN A 25 -0.49 -24.47 -14.49
C ASN A 25 1.02 -24.70 -14.69
N TYR A 26 1.40 -25.55 -15.64
CA TYR A 26 2.75 -25.98 -15.91
C TYR A 26 3.28 -25.18 -17.10
N ASN A 27 4.27 -24.33 -16.84
CA ASN A 27 5.00 -23.67 -17.90
C ASN A 27 6.06 -24.66 -18.45
N PRO A 28 5.94 -25.11 -19.72
CA PRO A 28 6.87 -26.10 -20.29
C PRO A 28 8.31 -25.59 -20.43
N TYR A 29 8.53 -24.29 -20.27
CA TYR A 29 9.85 -23.65 -20.30
C TYR A 29 10.48 -23.49 -18.91
N VAL A 30 9.82 -23.94 -17.84
CA VAL A 30 10.31 -23.86 -16.47
C VAL A 30 10.62 -25.26 -15.97
N ASP A 31 11.80 -25.45 -15.39
CA ASP A 31 12.18 -26.74 -14.82
C ASP A 31 11.26 -27.12 -13.63
N THR A 32 11.15 -28.42 -13.39
CA THR A 32 10.22 -28.94 -12.38
C THR A 32 10.52 -28.47 -10.96
N VAL A 33 11.78 -28.15 -10.64
CA VAL A 33 12.19 -27.68 -9.30
C VAL A 33 11.72 -26.24 -9.11
N THR A 34 12.00 -25.35 -10.08
CA THR A 34 11.56 -23.96 -10.07
C THR A 34 10.03 -23.85 -10.02
N HIS A 35 9.33 -24.67 -10.80
CA HIS A 35 7.87 -24.70 -10.79
C HIS A 35 7.32 -25.05 -9.40
N LYS A 36 7.85 -26.10 -8.77
CA LYS A 36 7.45 -26.52 -7.42
C LYS A 36 7.78 -25.47 -6.37
N LEU A 37 8.94 -24.82 -6.47
CA LEU A 37 9.31 -23.73 -5.57
C LEU A 37 8.31 -22.56 -5.66
N ASN A 38 7.99 -22.11 -6.88
CA ASN A 38 7.00 -21.06 -7.09
C ASN A 38 5.61 -21.46 -6.56
N GLN A 39 5.20 -22.72 -6.76
CA GLN A 39 3.96 -23.24 -6.18
C GLN A 39 3.96 -23.19 -4.65
N VAL A 40 5.04 -23.61 -4.00
CA VAL A 40 5.17 -23.55 -2.54
C VAL A 40 5.11 -22.11 -2.04
N LEU A 41 5.79 -21.17 -2.71
CA LEU A 41 5.76 -19.76 -2.37
C LEU A 41 4.34 -19.18 -2.48
N ILE A 42 3.64 -19.46 -3.59
CA ILE A 42 2.26 -19.03 -3.81
C ILE A 42 1.32 -19.62 -2.73
N ASN A 43 1.45 -20.91 -2.44
CA ASN A 43 0.61 -21.60 -1.45
C ASN A 43 0.81 -21.06 -0.03
N ASN A 44 2.02 -20.60 0.30
CA ASN A 44 2.32 -19.94 1.59
C ASN A 44 1.94 -18.45 1.60
N GLY A 45 1.34 -17.92 0.53
CA GLY A 45 0.95 -16.51 0.44
C GLY A 45 2.15 -15.55 0.28
N TYR A 46 3.28 -16.03 -0.23
CA TYR A 46 4.46 -15.20 -0.44
C TYR A 46 4.22 -14.21 -1.59
N ALA A 47 4.42 -12.92 -1.31
CA ALA A 47 4.28 -11.87 -2.31
C ALA A 47 5.65 -11.55 -2.94
N PRO A 48 5.71 -11.32 -4.27
CA PRO A 48 6.91 -10.80 -4.90
C PRO A 48 7.37 -9.48 -4.27
N GLU A 49 8.68 -9.22 -4.31
CA GLU A 49 9.28 -8.03 -3.70
C GLU A 49 8.63 -6.72 -4.17
N TRP A 50 8.31 -6.60 -5.46
CA TRP A 50 7.69 -5.41 -6.02
C TRP A 50 6.29 -5.13 -5.44
N VAL A 51 5.55 -6.16 -5.02
CA VAL A 51 4.25 -5.99 -4.35
C VAL A 51 4.45 -5.35 -2.98
N MET A 52 5.48 -5.79 -2.25
CA MET A 52 5.82 -5.23 -0.94
C MET A 52 6.30 -3.79 -1.07
N LEU A 53 7.18 -3.50 -2.04
CA LEU A 53 7.63 -2.13 -2.31
C LEU A 53 6.47 -1.21 -2.72
N GLU A 54 5.51 -1.70 -3.53
CA GLU A 54 4.32 -0.92 -3.90
C GLU A 54 3.55 -0.47 -2.65
N LYS A 55 3.34 -1.39 -1.70
CA LYS A 55 2.67 -1.11 -0.43
C LYS A 55 3.45 -0.08 0.39
N ASP A 56 4.75 -0.27 0.56
CA ASP A 56 5.60 0.65 1.32
C ASP A 56 5.59 2.06 0.73
N ILE A 57 5.69 2.20 -0.60
CA ILE A 57 5.62 3.49 -1.29
C ILE A 57 4.26 4.16 -1.06
N ARG A 58 3.16 3.40 -1.08
CA ARG A 58 1.81 3.93 -0.81
C ARG A 58 1.68 4.45 0.62
N GLU A 59 2.23 3.72 1.59
CA GLU A 59 2.24 4.13 2.99
C GLU A 59 3.11 5.37 3.21
N ASP A 60 4.31 5.42 2.62
CA ASP A 60 5.21 6.57 2.68
C ASP A 60 4.58 7.83 2.07
N ARG A 61 3.91 7.70 0.91
CA ARG A 61 3.16 8.81 0.29
C ARG A 61 2.06 9.34 1.21
N THR A 62 1.32 8.43 1.84
CA THR A 62 0.24 8.80 2.77
C THR A 62 0.80 9.50 3.99
N ARG A 63 1.90 8.99 4.54
CA ARG A 63 2.63 9.59 5.66
C ARG A 63 3.12 10.99 5.34
N LEU A 64 3.77 11.20 4.19
CA LEU A 64 4.26 12.52 3.78
C LEU A 64 3.12 13.53 3.60
N LYS A 65 2.00 13.13 3.00
CA LYS A 65 0.81 13.98 2.88
C LYS A 65 0.23 14.36 4.24
N MET A 66 0.19 13.42 5.18
CA MET A 66 -0.23 13.70 6.56
C MET A 66 0.72 14.67 7.27
N LEU A 67 2.04 14.52 7.07
CA LEU A 67 3.02 15.43 7.66
C LEU A 67 2.89 16.85 7.09
N LEU A 68 2.79 16.98 5.76
CA LEU A 68 2.55 18.28 5.12
C LEU A 68 1.28 18.95 5.64
N ARG A 69 0.20 18.18 5.81
CA ARG A 69 -1.06 18.68 6.39
C ARG A 69 -0.88 19.14 7.83
N LYS A 70 -0.19 18.36 8.67
CA LYS A 70 0.08 18.74 10.07
C LYS A 70 0.92 20.01 10.17
N GLU A 71 1.92 20.17 9.31
CA GLU A 71 2.71 21.40 9.27
C GLU A 71 1.84 22.58 8.80
N ARG A 72 0.93 22.37 7.85
CA ARG A 72 -0.03 23.38 7.40
C ARG A 72 -1.00 23.82 8.49
N GLU A 73 -1.48 22.89 9.32
CA GLU A 73 -2.39 23.15 10.44
C GLU A 73 -1.78 24.07 11.51
N LYS A 74 -0.44 24.13 11.60
CA LYS A 74 0.26 25.07 12.50
C LYS A 74 0.27 26.50 11.97
N LEU A 75 0.09 26.67 10.66
CA LEU A 75 0.15 27.97 9.99
C LEU A 75 -1.21 28.67 10.01
N GLY A 76 -1.17 30.00 10.09
CA GLY A 76 -2.33 30.88 10.06
C GLY A 76 -3.11 30.88 8.73
N PRO A 77 -4.07 31.81 8.57
CA PRO A 77 -4.85 31.96 7.34
C PRO A 77 -3.95 32.48 6.21
N LEU A 78 -4.35 32.26 4.97
CA LEU A 78 -3.68 32.86 3.82
C LEU A 78 -4.10 34.35 3.71
N PRO A 79 -3.18 35.29 3.38
CA PRO A 79 -1.75 35.11 3.12
C PRO A 79 -0.94 34.87 4.41
N ILE A 80 0.02 33.96 4.31
CA ILE A 80 0.90 33.56 5.41
C ILE A 80 1.88 34.69 5.72
N THR A 81 2.24 34.88 6.99
CA THR A 81 3.22 35.89 7.38
C THR A 81 4.64 35.50 6.95
N PRO A 82 5.57 36.47 6.75
CA PRO A 82 6.95 36.16 6.36
C PRO A 82 7.67 35.20 7.33
N GLU A 83 7.37 35.26 8.62
CA GLU A 83 7.93 34.35 9.64
C GLU A 83 7.42 32.91 9.45
N GLU A 84 6.13 32.76 9.16
CA GLU A 84 5.51 31.47 8.89
C GLU A 84 5.96 30.86 7.55
N GLU A 85 6.33 31.68 6.56
CA GLU A 85 6.93 31.23 5.30
C GLU A 85 8.31 30.60 5.52
N ILE A 86 9.13 31.18 6.39
CA ILE A 86 10.43 30.61 6.80
C ILE A 86 10.20 29.27 7.50
N MET A 87 9.22 29.20 8.41
CA MET A 87 8.86 27.97 9.12
C MET A 87 8.36 26.88 8.16
N TRP A 88 7.55 27.25 7.17
CA TRP A 88 7.06 26.34 6.14
C TRP A 88 8.21 25.79 5.30
N THR A 89 9.11 26.65 4.83
CA THR A 89 10.29 26.27 4.05
C THR A 89 11.19 25.32 4.83
N ALA A 90 11.47 25.62 6.09
CA ALA A 90 12.24 24.74 6.97
C ALA A 90 11.53 23.38 7.21
N SER A 91 10.20 23.36 7.29
CA SER A 91 9.42 22.12 7.33
C SER A 91 9.55 21.30 6.04
N GLN A 92 9.57 21.95 4.87
CA GLN A 92 9.78 21.25 3.60
C GLN A 92 11.19 20.64 3.51
N GLU A 93 12.22 21.37 3.93
CA GLU A 93 13.60 20.87 3.97
C GLU A 93 13.73 19.63 4.84
N ARG A 94 13.10 19.61 6.02
CA ARG A 94 13.09 18.42 6.89
C ARG A 94 12.43 17.20 6.25
N LEU A 95 11.45 17.40 5.37
CA LEU A 95 10.78 16.31 4.66
C LEU A 95 11.57 15.83 3.43
N GLN A 96 12.58 16.58 2.99
CA GLN A 96 13.36 16.27 1.79
C GLN A 96 14.11 14.94 1.91
N ASP A 97 14.66 14.61 3.09
CA ASP A 97 15.35 13.35 3.32
C ASP A 97 14.40 12.14 3.22
N LEU A 98 13.19 12.25 3.79
CA LEU A 98 12.15 11.23 3.67
C LEU A 98 11.71 11.04 2.21
N ILE A 99 11.61 12.13 1.46
CA ILE A 99 11.26 12.09 0.03
C ILE A 99 12.38 11.43 -0.78
N LYS A 100 13.64 11.71 -0.45
CA LYS A 100 14.81 11.09 -1.10
C LYS A 100 14.78 9.57 -0.90
N ASP A 101 14.50 9.10 0.31
CA ASP A 101 14.45 7.66 0.58
C ASP A 101 13.23 6.99 -0.09
N MET A 102 12.07 7.65 -0.10
CA MET A 102 10.91 7.16 -0.84
C MET A 102 11.17 7.13 -2.36
N ASN A 103 11.86 8.13 -2.92
CA ASN A 103 12.20 8.15 -4.34
C ASN A 103 13.17 7.01 -4.70
N LYS A 104 14.14 6.67 -3.85
CA LYS A 104 14.95 5.46 -4.04
C LYS A 104 14.11 4.17 -4.07
N LYS A 105 13.08 4.07 -3.21
CA LYS A 105 12.14 2.93 -3.27
C LYS A 105 11.37 2.90 -4.58
N ILE A 106 10.92 4.06 -5.07
CA ILE A 106 10.24 4.20 -6.36
C ILE A 106 11.16 3.77 -7.51
N GLU A 107 12.42 4.21 -7.51
CA GLU A 107 13.42 3.78 -8.50
C GLU A 107 13.59 2.26 -8.47
N LYS A 108 13.85 1.68 -7.29
CA LYS A 108 13.97 0.23 -7.13
C LYS A 108 12.74 -0.51 -7.66
N TYR A 109 11.55 -0.06 -7.27
CA TYR A 109 10.29 -0.61 -7.75
C TYR A 109 10.16 -0.53 -9.28
N ASN A 110 10.50 0.61 -9.89
CA ASN A 110 10.45 0.79 -11.35
C ASN A 110 11.42 -0.14 -12.09
N PHE A 111 12.54 -0.53 -11.47
CA PHE A 111 13.48 -1.49 -12.03
C PHE A 111 12.99 -2.93 -11.98
N ILE A 112 12.23 -3.32 -10.96
CA ILE A 112 11.82 -4.72 -10.75
C ILE A 112 10.38 -5.02 -11.19
N VAL A 113 9.57 -4.00 -11.43
CA VAL A 113 8.17 -4.19 -11.82
C VAL A 113 8.10 -4.77 -13.24
N PRO A 114 7.39 -5.89 -13.47
CA PRO A 114 7.34 -6.54 -14.78
C PRO A 114 6.46 -5.79 -15.80
N LEU A 115 5.67 -4.80 -15.36
CA LEU A 115 4.70 -4.08 -16.19
C LEU A 115 5.05 -2.59 -16.27
N LEU A 116 5.32 -2.10 -17.47
CA LEU A 116 5.68 -0.70 -17.70
C LEU A 116 4.58 0.27 -17.22
N ALA A 117 3.31 -0.07 -17.44
CA ALA A 117 2.16 0.74 -17.01
C ALA A 117 2.04 0.89 -15.48
N LYS A 118 2.76 0.07 -14.72
CA LYS A 118 2.78 0.13 -13.26
C LYS A 118 3.91 0.99 -12.70
N GLN A 119 4.83 1.49 -13.53
CA GLN A 119 5.91 2.36 -13.08
C GLN A 119 5.35 3.65 -12.48
N MET A 120 6.07 4.18 -11.49
CA MET A 120 5.68 5.34 -10.71
C MET A 120 6.63 6.51 -10.94
N THR A 121 6.09 7.72 -10.92
CA THR A 121 6.89 8.95 -10.88
C THR A 121 7.37 9.25 -9.47
N HIS A 122 8.47 10.00 -9.38
CA HIS A 122 8.96 10.56 -8.12
C HIS A 122 7.92 11.47 -7.48
N PHE A 123 8.02 11.65 -6.16
CA PHE A 123 7.05 12.43 -5.42
C PHE A 123 7.18 13.94 -5.70
N PRO A 124 6.13 14.60 -6.21
CA PRO A 124 6.18 16.02 -6.56
C PRO A 124 5.95 16.91 -5.33
N LEU A 125 7.00 17.15 -4.55
CA LEU A 125 6.93 17.95 -3.31
C LEU A 125 6.27 19.32 -3.51
N HIS A 126 6.70 20.07 -4.52
CA HIS A 126 6.19 21.42 -4.77
C HIS A 126 4.68 21.44 -5.05
N LEU A 127 4.19 20.50 -5.84
CA LEU A 127 2.76 20.40 -6.17
C LEU A 127 1.93 20.01 -4.93
N GLU A 128 2.39 19.03 -4.17
CA GLU A 128 1.70 18.58 -2.96
C GLU A 128 1.75 19.65 -1.85
N ALA A 129 2.83 20.42 -1.75
CA ALA A 129 2.96 21.52 -0.81
C ALA A 129 2.05 22.69 -1.15
N THR A 130 2.01 23.13 -2.42
CA THR A 130 1.09 24.18 -2.88
C THR A 130 -0.37 23.76 -2.72
N LYS A 131 -0.68 22.48 -2.99
CA LYS A 131 -1.99 21.90 -2.72
C LYS A 131 -2.33 21.92 -1.23
N ALA A 132 -1.41 21.49 -0.37
CA ALA A 132 -1.60 21.51 1.08
C ALA A 132 -1.81 22.95 1.60
N LEU A 133 -1.10 23.94 1.05
CA LEU A 133 -1.28 25.35 1.43
C LEU A 133 -2.69 25.88 1.07
N LYS A 134 -3.17 25.57 -0.14
CA LYS A 134 -4.46 26.04 -0.67
C LYS A 134 -5.68 25.32 -0.08
N GLU A 135 -5.61 24.00 0.03
CA GLU A 135 -6.73 23.14 0.44
C GLU A 135 -6.72 22.79 1.93
N GLY A 136 -5.58 22.99 2.61
CA GLY A 136 -5.43 22.64 4.01
C GLY A 136 -6.18 23.59 4.94
N LEU A 137 -6.78 23.02 5.98
CA LEU A 137 -7.40 23.78 7.06
C LEU A 137 -6.32 24.64 7.73
N SER A 138 -6.62 25.93 7.88
CA SER A 138 -5.80 26.85 8.65
C SER A 138 -5.93 26.59 10.15
N LYS A 139 -4.96 27.05 10.96
CA LYS A 139 -4.97 26.99 12.43
C LYS A 139 -6.32 27.39 13.05
N ASP A 140 -7.02 28.34 12.44
CA ASP A 140 -8.31 28.87 12.93
C ASP A 140 -9.50 27.93 12.68
N GLN A 141 -9.36 26.95 11.78
CA GLN A 141 -10.41 26.01 11.37
C GLN A 141 -10.17 24.59 11.88
N VAL A 142 -9.05 24.34 12.57
CA VAL A 142 -8.80 23.05 13.23
C VAL A 142 -9.69 23.01 14.48
N PRO A 143 -10.65 22.08 14.59
CA PRO A 143 -11.36 21.87 15.83
C PRO A 143 -10.31 21.55 16.89
N GLN A 144 -10.24 22.35 17.96
CA GLN A 144 -9.38 22.03 19.09
C GLN A 144 -9.72 20.60 19.51
N LYS A 145 -8.76 19.69 19.37
CA LYS A 145 -8.89 18.37 19.99
C LYS A 145 -8.89 18.66 21.48
N GLU A 146 -10.07 18.64 22.09
CA GLU A 146 -10.19 18.50 23.53
C GLU A 146 -9.28 17.33 23.93
N ASP A 147 -8.29 17.65 24.74
CA ASP A 147 -7.51 16.66 25.46
C ASP A 147 -8.51 15.81 26.26
N LYS A 148 -8.93 14.67 25.70
CA LYS A 148 -9.53 13.60 26.49
C LYS A 148 -8.45 13.16 27.46
N LYS A 149 -8.42 13.79 28.64
CA LYS A 149 -7.81 13.25 29.85
C LYS A 149 -8.28 11.82 29.95
N VAL A 150 -7.38 10.88 29.66
CA VAL A 150 -7.62 9.46 29.87
C VAL A 150 -7.73 9.29 31.38
N SER A 151 -8.96 9.34 31.87
CA SER A 151 -9.31 8.89 33.21
C SER A 151 -9.04 7.38 33.28
N PRO A 152 -8.36 6.87 34.32
CA PRO A 152 -7.97 5.47 34.38
C PRO A 152 -9.20 4.62 34.72
N GLU A 153 -9.95 4.15 33.73
CA GLU A 153 -10.94 3.08 33.89
C GLU A 153 -10.29 1.71 34.10
N ARG A 154 -9.40 1.56 35.09
CA ARG A 154 -8.93 0.23 35.55
C ARG A 154 -9.82 -0.39 36.65
N GLY A 155 -10.91 0.27 37.04
CA GLY A 155 -11.80 -0.21 38.11
C GLY A 155 -13.01 -1.04 37.67
N ARG A 156 -13.35 -1.09 36.37
CA ARG A 156 -14.63 -1.68 35.91
C ARG A 156 -14.58 -3.15 35.53
N PHE A 157 -13.40 -3.71 35.26
CA PHE A 157 -13.26 -5.14 34.88
C PHE A 157 -13.29 -6.12 36.07
N LEU A 158 -13.09 -5.65 37.30
CA LEU A 158 -13.15 -6.50 38.50
C LEU A 158 -14.58 -6.75 39.01
N ASN A 159 -15.56 -5.90 38.64
CA ASN A 159 -16.96 -6.10 39.03
C ASN A 159 -17.75 -6.98 38.05
N ALA A 160 -17.30 -7.13 36.79
CA ALA A 160 -17.91 -8.06 35.84
C ALA A 160 -17.60 -9.54 36.18
N LEU A 161 -16.42 -9.83 36.73
CA LEU A 161 -16.05 -11.18 37.18
C LEU A 161 -16.67 -11.61 38.52
N LYS A 162 -17.27 -10.68 39.28
CA LYS A 162 -18.04 -11.02 40.49
C LYS A 162 -19.51 -11.35 40.22
N ILE A 163 -20.03 -10.99 39.03
CA ILE A 163 -21.43 -11.23 38.65
C ILE A 163 -21.63 -12.66 38.11
N PHE A 164 -20.61 -13.25 37.48
CA PHE A 164 -20.62 -14.68 37.13
C PHE A 164 -19.93 -15.48 38.24
N GLY A 165 -20.74 -15.92 39.21
CA GLY A 165 -20.30 -16.74 40.34
C GLY A 165 -19.69 -18.08 39.91
N ILE A 166 -18.38 -18.09 39.69
CA ILE A 166 -17.58 -19.31 39.57
C ILE A 166 -16.32 -19.10 40.40
N PHE A 167 -16.43 -19.33 41.71
CA PHE A 167 -15.39 -19.91 42.55
C PHE A 167 -16.03 -20.22 43.91
N ARG A 168 -16.61 -21.42 44.03
CA ARG A 168 -17.00 -22.00 45.32
C ARG A 168 -15.82 -22.86 45.78
N SER A 169 -15.33 -22.54 46.97
CA SER A 169 -14.34 -23.29 47.74
C SER A 169 -14.70 -24.76 47.89
N LEU A 170 -13.82 -25.66 47.44
CA LEU A 170 -13.27 -26.85 48.12
C LEU A 170 -12.34 -27.60 47.16
#